data_AF-A0A0V0XIH3-F1
#
_entry.id   AF-A0A0V0XIH3-F1
#
_cell.length_a   1.000
_cell.length_b   1.000
_cell.length_c   1.000
_cell.angle_alpha   90.00
_cell.angle_beta   90.00
_cell.angle_gamma   90.00
#
_symmetry.space_group_name_H-M   'P 1'
#
loop_
_entity.id
_entity.type
_entity.pdbx_description
1 polymer ?
#
loop_
_entity_poly.entity_id
_entity_poly.type
_entity_poly.pdbx_seq_one_letter_code
_entity_poly.pdbx_strand_id
1 'polypeptide(L)'
;MSQSDFKTSDSLAFRWESTEMLWFILIEKDKLPLLRLRAGRNEENGWKFQSMSKTEGKSREMGEASHKACFNITNVISAPNINCILAADSFIKGFEGEKKDQGKSLNIKVDGGLSETVDGYYLQKQFQSLVAESGYPIDESYESSVKWSQNCTVDPYINLDWRIRAALESFREKYLGSMDNVVVVFVDKSLESVLRRIGIQSQVLFKLHAPTVHDDSPLTQLNIRK
;
A
#
# COMPACT_ATOMS: atom_id res chain seq x y z
N MET A 1 18.85 9.73 24.48
CA MET A 1 17.61 8.96 24.16
C MET A 1 16.78 9.78 23.20
N SER A 2 16.98 9.59 21.89
CA SER A 2 16.12 10.21 20.88
C SER A 2 14.99 9.23 20.58
N GLN A 3 13.84 9.51 21.15
CA GLN A 3 12.56 9.01 20.67
C GLN A 3 12.49 9.42 19.20
N SER A 4 12.71 8.48 18.27
CA SER A 4 12.48 8.75 16.85
C SER A 4 10.98 8.93 16.70
N ASP A 5 10.57 10.20 16.70
CA ASP A 5 9.21 10.65 16.44
C ASP A 5 8.80 10.22 15.02
N PHE A 6 8.39 8.96 14.85
CA PHE A 6 7.38 8.63 13.86
C PHE A 6 6.05 9.16 14.41
N LYS A 7 5.88 10.48 14.38
CA LYS A 7 4.59 11.12 14.63
C LYS A 7 3.62 10.62 13.57
N THR A 8 2.73 9.78 14.05
CA THR A 8 1.72 8.97 13.36
C THR A 8 0.71 9.82 12.57
N SER A 9 1.09 10.22 11.37
CA SER A 9 0.20 10.89 10.39
C SER A 9 0.15 10.18 9.03
N ASP A 10 1.05 9.23 8.74
CA ASP A 10 1.22 8.70 7.39
C ASP A 10 0.52 7.34 7.15
N SER A 11 -0.30 6.86 8.11
CA SER A 11 -1.11 5.66 7.91
C SER A 11 -2.40 5.66 8.72
N LEU A 12 -3.44 4.98 8.25
CA LEU A 12 -4.74 4.78 8.90
C LEU A 12 -5.09 3.30 8.90
N ALA A 13 -5.80 2.80 9.91
CA ALA A 13 -6.26 1.40 9.91
C ALA A 13 -7.76 1.30 10.15
N PHE A 14 -8.41 0.43 9.39
CA PHE A 14 -9.83 0.16 9.45
C PHE A 14 -10.03 -1.32 9.78
N ARG A 15 -10.93 -1.61 10.73
CA ARG A 15 -11.26 -2.98 11.09
C ARG A 15 -12.75 -3.09 11.38
N TRP A 16 -13.42 -3.95 10.62
CA TRP A 16 -14.77 -4.40 10.88
C TRP A 16 -14.72 -5.75 11.60
N GLU A 17 -15.82 -6.13 12.22
CA GLU A 17 -15.95 -7.48 12.78
C GLU A 17 -15.87 -8.52 11.65
N SER A 18 -15.12 -9.60 11.91
CA SER A 18 -14.97 -10.74 10.99
C SER A 18 -14.35 -10.40 9.63
N THR A 19 -13.60 -9.29 9.54
CA THR A 19 -12.83 -8.92 8.34
C THR A 19 -11.34 -8.84 8.64
N GLU A 20 -10.55 -9.00 7.59
CA GLU A 20 -9.13 -8.65 7.65
C GLU A 20 -8.97 -7.15 7.97
N MET A 21 -7.85 -6.78 8.58
CA MET A 21 -7.52 -5.39 8.85
C MET A 21 -7.12 -4.68 7.56
N LEU A 22 -7.75 -3.54 7.23
CA LEU A 22 -7.27 -2.69 6.15
C LEU A 22 -6.29 -1.64 6.70
N TRP A 23 -5.03 -1.72 6.32
CA TRP A 23 -4.00 -0.76 6.71
C TRP A 23 -3.64 0.16 5.54
N PHE A 24 -4.13 1.40 5.60
CA PHE A 24 -3.88 2.43 4.62
C PHE A 24 -2.54 3.12 4.88
N ILE A 25 -1.66 3.11 3.89
CA ILE A 25 -0.40 3.88 3.88
C ILE A 25 -0.61 5.09 2.97
N LEU A 26 -0.42 6.28 3.53
CA LEU A 26 -0.66 7.57 2.87
C LEU A 26 0.62 8.04 2.19
N ILE A 27 0.58 8.15 0.87
CA ILE A 27 1.73 8.48 0.04
C ILE A 27 1.72 9.94 -0.35
N GLU A 28 2.79 10.65 0.01
CA GLU A 28 3.03 12.01 -0.46
C GLU A 28 3.46 12.01 -1.93
N LYS A 29 2.99 13.00 -2.69
CA LYS A 29 3.45 13.19 -4.07
C LYS A 29 4.92 13.61 -4.06
N ASP A 30 5.80 12.72 -4.52
CA ASP A 30 7.16 13.10 -4.89
C ASP A 30 7.10 14.06 -6.10
N LYS A 31 8.01 15.03 -6.16
CA LYS A 31 7.99 16.07 -7.22
C LYS A 31 8.20 15.52 -8.63
N LEU A 32 8.75 14.31 -8.78
CA LEU A 32 8.98 13.62 -10.05
C LEU A 32 9.00 12.09 -9.86
N PRO A 33 7.85 11.40 -9.82
CA PRO A 33 7.86 9.95 -9.97
C PRO A 33 8.13 9.61 -11.43
N LEU A 34 9.35 9.21 -11.72
CA LEU A 34 9.66 8.61 -13.01
C LEU A 34 9.31 7.13 -12.94
N LEU A 35 8.41 6.69 -13.82
CA LEU A 35 8.21 5.27 -14.14
C LEU A 35 9.57 4.71 -14.56
N ARG A 36 10.21 3.95 -13.66
CA ARG A 36 11.43 3.23 -14.01
C ARG A 36 11.04 1.99 -14.77
N LEU A 37 11.46 1.91 -16.04
CA LEU A 37 11.42 0.68 -16.83
C LEU A 37 12.29 -0.35 -16.11
N ARG A 38 11.70 -1.46 -15.69
CA ARG A 38 12.46 -2.59 -15.15
C ARG A 38 12.84 -3.48 -16.32
N ALA A 39 14.11 -3.40 -16.76
CA ALA A 39 14.63 -4.30 -17.77
C ALA A 39 14.40 -5.76 -17.34
N GLY A 40 14.02 -6.61 -18.29
CA GLY A 40 13.69 -8.01 -18.06
C GLY A 40 14.78 -8.76 -17.28
N ARG A 41 14.38 -9.79 -16.55
CA ARG A 41 15.31 -10.73 -15.92
C ARG A 41 16.28 -11.20 -17.02
N ASN A 42 17.56 -10.87 -16.87
CA ASN A 42 18.66 -11.01 -17.84
C ASN A 42 18.92 -9.71 -18.62
N GLU A 43 19.69 -8.81 -18.01
CA GLU A 43 20.73 -8.09 -18.74
C GLU A 43 21.69 -7.41 -17.73
N GLU A 44 22.93 -7.88 -17.74
CA GLU A 44 24.10 -7.20 -17.17
C GLU A 44 24.41 -5.94 -17.99
N ASN A 45 23.54 -4.94 -17.96
CA ASN A 45 23.79 -3.66 -18.62
C ASN A 45 23.68 -2.53 -17.60
N GLY A 46 24.83 -1.94 -17.29
CA GLY A 46 25.06 -0.95 -16.25
C GLY A 46 24.30 0.37 -16.44
N TRP A 47 23.00 0.35 -16.19
CA TRP A 47 22.25 1.55 -15.84
C TRP A 47 22.39 1.78 -14.34
N LYS A 48 23.19 2.80 -14.02
CA LYS A 48 23.34 3.35 -12.66
C LYS A 48 21.97 3.41 -11.99
N PHE A 49 21.83 2.68 -10.89
CA PHE A 49 20.67 2.76 -9.99
C PHE A 49 20.29 4.22 -9.79
N GLN A 50 19.15 4.62 -10.35
CA GLN A 50 18.56 5.88 -9.93
C GLN A 50 18.24 5.69 -8.45
N SER A 51 18.84 6.53 -7.60
CA SER A 51 18.66 6.49 -6.14
C SER A 51 17.18 6.38 -5.81
N MET A 52 16.85 5.41 -4.96
CA MET A 52 15.50 5.16 -4.43
C MET A 52 14.90 6.45 -3.89
N SER A 53 13.63 6.75 -4.23
CA SER A 53 12.95 7.93 -3.71
C SER A 53 12.77 7.82 -2.19
N LYS A 54 12.54 8.95 -1.51
CA LYS A 54 12.26 8.95 -0.07
C LYS A 54 11.03 8.08 0.26
N THR A 55 10.02 8.12 -0.61
CA THR A 55 8.79 7.34 -0.48
C THR A 55 9.05 5.84 -0.61
N GLU A 56 9.83 5.44 -1.62
CA GLU A 56 10.25 4.04 -1.81
C GLU A 56 11.06 3.53 -0.59
N GLY A 57 12.01 4.33 -0.10
CA GLY A 57 12.83 3.99 1.07
C GLY A 57 12.00 3.76 2.33
N LYS A 58 11.12 4.72 2.67
CA LYS A 58 10.19 4.58 3.81
C LYS A 58 9.29 3.36 3.68
N SER A 59 8.79 3.09 2.47
CA SER A 59 7.88 1.97 2.24
C SER A 59 8.62 0.63 2.39
N ARG A 60 9.88 0.56 1.94
CA ARG A 60 10.73 -0.62 2.15
C ARG A 60 11.01 -0.88 3.62
N GLU A 61 11.42 0.15 4.37
CA GLU A 61 11.63 0.06 5.83
C GLU A 61 10.36 -0.42 6.54
N MET A 62 9.19 0.07 6.11
CA MET A 62 7.91 -0.35 6.67
C MET A 62 7.60 -1.82 6.38
N GLY A 63 7.90 -2.30 5.16
CA GLY A 63 7.79 -3.71 4.81
C GLY A 63 8.70 -4.59 5.68
N GLU A 64 9.97 -4.21 5.83
CA GLU A 64 10.93 -4.92 6.68
C GLU A 64 10.47 -4.96 8.15
N ALA A 65 9.95 -3.84 8.66
CA ALA A 65 9.41 -3.76 10.00
C ALA A 65 8.17 -4.66 10.18
N SER A 66 7.27 -4.69 9.19
CA SER A 66 6.11 -5.59 9.19
C SER A 66 6.49 -7.06 9.14
N HIS A 67 7.54 -7.42 8.41
CA HIS A 67 8.09 -8.77 8.41
C HIS A 67 8.62 -9.15 9.79
N LYS A 68 9.46 -8.29 10.38
CA LYS A 68 10.01 -8.49 11.74
C LYS A 68 8.91 -8.57 12.80
N ALA A 69 7.81 -7.85 12.62
CA ALA A 69 6.64 -7.88 13.51
C ALA A 69 5.70 -9.08 13.25
N CYS A 70 6.02 -9.96 12.30
CA CYS A 70 5.23 -11.13 11.93
C CYS A 70 3.79 -10.79 11.52
N PHE A 71 3.56 -9.65 10.86
CA PHE A 71 2.24 -9.33 10.32
C PHE A 71 1.88 -10.32 9.21
N ASN A 72 0.66 -10.87 9.26
CA ASN A 72 0.16 -11.77 8.23
C ASN A 72 -0.44 -10.98 7.07
N ILE A 73 0.42 -10.46 6.20
CA ILE A 73 -0.02 -9.65 5.05
C ILE A 73 -0.49 -10.58 3.92
N THR A 74 -1.78 -10.53 3.63
CA THR A 74 -2.42 -11.40 2.63
C THR A 74 -2.52 -10.74 1.27
N ASN A 75 -2.61 -9.40 1.24
CA ASN A 75 -2.92 -8.63 0.05
C ASN A 75 -2.28 -7.24 0.11
N VAL A 76 -1.85 -6.76 -1.06
CA VAL A 76 -1.39 -5.39 -1.27
C VAL A 76 -2.23 -4.75 -2.36
N ILE A 77 -2.89 -3.64 -2.03
CA ILE A 77 -3.75 -2.86 -2.92
C ILE A 77 -3.12 -1.49 -3.13
N SER A 78 -3.23 -0.94 -4.33
CA SER A 78 -2.75 0.40 -4.66
C SER A 78 -3.82 1.19 -5.40
N ALA A 79 -3.91 2.49 -5.11
CA ALA A 79 -4.55 3.45 -6.01
C ALA A 79 -3.82 3.47 -7.37
N PRO A 80 -4.50 3.83 -8.48
CA PRO A 80 -3.88 3.98 -9.80
C PRO A 80 -3.05 5.26 -9.87
N ASN A 81 -1.93 5.27 -9.14
CA ASN A 81 -0.97 6.36 -9.01
C ASN A 81 0.44 5.76 -8.93
N ILE A 82 1.36 6.27 -9.74
CA ILE A 82 2.72 5.73 -9.81
C ILE A 82 3.46 5.78 -8.47
N ASN A 83 3.29 6.82 -7.66
CA ASN A 83 3.91 6.87 -6.33
C ASN A 83 3.42 5.72 -5.44
N CYS A 84 2.13 5.39 -5.53
CA CYS A 84 1.54 4.27 -4.79
C CYS A 84 2.07 2.92 -5.28
N ILE A 85 2.26 2.75 -6.59
CA ILE A 85 2.87 1.53 -7.17
C ILE A 85 4.31 1.37 -6.72
N LEU A 86 5.12 2.43 -6.79
CA LEU A 86 6.52 2.41 -6.36
C LEU A 86 6.65 2.10 -4.85
N ALA A 87 5.78 2.71 -4.04
CA ALA A 87 5.69 2.45 -2.61
C ALA A 87 5.31 0.99 -2.32
N ALA A 88 4.28 0.48 -2.98
CA ALA A 88 3.79 -0.89 -2.81
C ALA A 88 4.84 -1.94 -3.21
N ASP A 89 5.50 -1.76 -4.35
CA ASP A 89 6.58 -2.65 -4.80
C ASP A 89 7.77 -2.62 -3.84
N SER A 90 8.14 -1.43 -3.35
CA SER A 90 9.21 -1.28 -2.35
C SER A 90 8.85 -1.93 -1.01
N PHE A 91 7.60 -1.81 -0.58
CA PHE A 91 7.06 -2.46 0.62
C PHE A 91 7.11 -3.97 0.50
N ILE A 92 6.62 -4.54 -0.61
CA ILE A 92 6.65 -6.00 -0.85
C ILE A 92 8.09 -6.51 -0.80
N LYS A 93 9.04 -5.81 -1.44
CA LYS A 93 10.48 -6.17 -1.38
C LYS A 93 11.03 -6.16 0.05
N GLY A 94 10.64 -5.17 0.85
CA GLY A 94 11.03 -5.12 2.27
C GLY A 94 10.38 -6.23 3.09
N PHE A 95 9.11 -6.54 2.83
CA PHE A 95 8.32 -7.50 3.59
C PHE A 95 8.67 -8.97 3.27
N GLU A 96 8.90 -9.30 2.01
CA GLU A 96 9.31 -10.65 1.59
C GLU A 96 10.82 -10.89 1.79
N GLY A 97 11.60 -9.81 1.89
CA GLY A 97 13.05 -9.85 1.93
C GLY A 97 13.67 -10.32 0.62
N GLU A 98 15.00 -10.53 0.62
CA GLU A 98 15.73 -10.96 -0.58
C GLU A 98 15.64 -12.48 -0.85
N LYS A 99 15.01 -13.26 0.03
CA LYS A 99 14.93 -14.72 -0.09
C LYS A 99 13.72 -15.14 -0.91
N LYS A 100 13.99 -15.66 -2.11
CA LYS A 100 13.04 -16.34 -3.02
C LYS A 100 12.59 -17.71 -2.51
N ASP A 101 12.31 -17.87 -1.21
CA ASP A 101 11.94 -19.18 -0.68
C ASP A 101 10.43 -19.40 -0.76
N GLN A 102 10.04 -20.07 -1.86
CA GLN A 102 8.94 -21.03 -2.01
C GLN A 102 7.48 -20.59 -1.75
N GLY A 103 7.24 -19.34 -1.35
CA GLY A 103 5.89 -18.75 -1.25
C GLY A 103 5.40 -18.12 -2.56
N LYS A 104 4.07 -17.98 -2.71
CA LYS A 104 3.48 -17.12 -3.74
C LYS A 104 3.77 -15.66 -3.36
N SER A 105 4.63 -14.99 -4.12
CA SER A 105 4.88 -13.55 -3.93
C SER A 105 3.59 -12.74 -4.01
N LEU A 106 3.50 -11.72 -3.16
CA LEU A 106 2.45 -10.72 -3.18
C LEU A 106 2.53 -9.94 -4.49
N ASN A 107 1.39 -9.87 -5.18
CA ASN A 107 1.20 -8.99 -6.32
C ASN A 107 0.35 -7.79 -5.90
N ILE A 108 0.58 -6.65 -6.56
CA ILE A 108 -0.12 -5.40 -6.34
C ILE A 108 -1.45 -5.44 -7.09
N LYS A 109 -2.54 -5.23 -6.35
CA LYS A 109 -3.90 -5.10 -6.89
C LYS A 109 -4.21 -3.63 -7.09
N VAL A 110 -4.52 -3.21 -8.32
CA VAL A 110 -4.81 -1.80 -8.61
C VAL A 110 -6.31 -1.56 -8.52
N ASP A 111 -6.75 -0.68 -7.62
CA ASP A 111 -8.15 -0.37 -7.41
C ASP A 111 -8.46 1.10 -7.72
N GLY A 112 -9.19 1.36 -8.80
CA GLY A 112 -9.55 2.71 -9.22
C GLY A 112 -10.59 3.41 -8.34
N GLY A 113 -11.32 2.69 -7.48
CA GLY A 113 -12.15 3.30 -6.44
C GLY A 113 -11.32 4.19 -5.51
N LEU A 114 -10.02 3.87 -5.36
CA LEU A 114 -9.04 4.62 -4.58
C LEU A 114 -8.37 5.76 -5.36
N SER A 115 -8.74 6.03 -6.61
CA SER A 115 -8.12 7.11 -7.38
C SER A 115 -8.56 8.47 -6.86
N GLU A 116 -7.60 9.37 -6.61
CA GLU A 116 -7.89 10.79 -6.32
C GLU A 116 -8.68 11.43 -7.46
N THR A 117 -8.25 11.17 -8.70
CA THR A 117 -8.83 11.79 -9.89
C THR A 117 -9.85 10.89 -10.56
N VAL A 118 -10.75 11.52 -11.29
CA VAL A 118 -11.74 10.84 -12.11
C VAL A 118 -11.06 10.13 -13.29
N ASP A 119 -10.07 10.77 -13.90
CA ASP A 119 -9.30 10.18 -15.00
C ASP A 119 -8.54 8.94 -14.55
N GLY A 120 -7.94 8.95 -13.35
CA GLY A 120 -7.23 7.78 -12.83
C GLY A 120 -8.19 6.62 -12.53
N TYR A 121 -9.44 6.90 -12.16
CA TYR A 121 -10.49 5.91 -12.07
C TYR A 121 -10.86 5.32 -13.44
N TYR A 122 -11.09 6.17 -14.46
CA TYR A 122 -11.44 5.72 -15.81
C TYR A 122 -10.32 4.96 -16.52
N LEU A 123 -9.09 5.42 -16.35
CA LEU A 123 -7.91 4.88 -17.03
C LEU A 123 -7.23 3.77 -16.22
N GLN A 124 -7.87 3.25 -15.16
CA GLN A 124 -7.25 2.27 -14.28
C GLN A 124 -6.73 1.03 -15.01
N LYS A 125 -7.45 0.53 -16.04
CA LYS A 125 -7.06 -0.67 -16.79
C LYS A 125 -5.86 -0.39 -17.68
N GLN A 126 -5.85 0.74 -18.39
CA GLN A 126 -4.71 1.18 -19.19
C GLN A 126 -3.48 1.44 -18.31
N PHE A 127 -3.68 2.05 -17.14
CA PHE A 127 -2.63 2.28 -16.16
C PHE A 127 -2.05 0.94 -15.66
N GLN A 128 -2.90 -0.02 -15.31
CA GLN A 128 -2.51 -1.36 -14.86
C GLN A 128 -1.67 -2.09 -15.91
N SER A 129 -2.08 -2.07 -17.19
CA SER A 129 -1.28 -2.65 -18.28
C SER A 129 0.08 -1.95 -18.42
N LEU A 130 0.12 -0.61 -18.37
CA LEU A 130 1.36 0.16 -18.49
C LEU A 130 2.36 -0.18 -17.37
N VAL A 131 1.89 -0.29 -16.12
CA VAL A 131 2.78 -0.65 -14.99
C VAL A 131 3.19 -2.12 -15.02
N ALA A 132 2.33 -3.03 -15.48
CA ALA A 132 2.69 -4.43 -15.68
C ALA A 132 3.77 -4.58 -16.76
N GLU A 133 3.61 -3.91 -17.91
CA GLU A 133 4.59 -3.86 -19.01
C GLU A 133 5.92 -3.24 -18.56
N SER A 134 5.88 -2.30 -17.60
CA SER A 134 7.07 -1.71 -16.99
C SER A 134 7.80 -2.64 -16.01
N GLY A 135 7.26 -3.83 -15.73
CA GLY A 135 7.88 -4.88 -14.92
C GLY A 135 7.56 -4.84 -13.42
N TYR A 136 6.48 -4.15 -13.02
CA TYR A 136 5.96 -4.20 -11.66
C TYR A 136 5.10 -5.46 -11.44
N PRO A 137 5.07 -6.03 -10.22
CA PRO A 137 4.35 -7.28 -9.93
C PRO A 137 2.84 -7.02 -9.78
N ILE A 138 2.16 -6.77 -10.89
CA ILE A 138 0.73 -6.41 -10.92
C ILE A 138 -0.14 -7.66 -11.04
N ASP A 139 -1.21 -7.73 -10.26
CA ASP A 139 -2.27 -8.74 -10.43
C ASP A 139 -3.25 -8.27 -11.51
N GLU A 140 -2.98 -8.61 -12.77
CA GLU A 140 -3.83 -8.25 -13.92
C GLU A 140 -5.22 -8.90 -13.88
N SER A 141 -5.42 -9.94 -13.06
CA SER A 141 -6.73 -10.60 -12.87
C SER A 141 -7.63 -9.88 -11.87
N TYR A 142 -7.09 -8.89 -11.15
CA TYR A 142 -7.84 -8.15 -10.15
C TYR A 142 -8.86 -7.22 -10.78
N GLU A 143 -10.14 -7.45 -10.45
CA GLU A 143 -11.22 -6.54 -10.77
C GLU A 143 -11.42 -5.50 -9.66
N SER A 144 -11.41 -4.23 -10.08
CA SER A 144 -11.62 -3.05 -9.25
C SER A 144 -12.98 -3.05 -8.56
N SER A 145 -13.01 -2.51 -7.33
CA SER A 145 -14.19 -2.44 -6.47
C SER A 145 -15.36 -1.68 -7.09
N VAL A 146 -15.08 -0.59 -7.80
CA VAL A 146 -16.10 0.29 -8.39
C VAL A 146 -16.17 0.06 -9.89
N LYS A 147 -17.21 -0.66 -10.34
CA LYS A 147 -17.46 -0.85 -11.77
C LYS A 147 -18.04 0.41 -12.38
N TRP A 148 -17.41 0.92 -13.44
CA TRP A 148 -18.00 1.98 -14.23
C TRP A 148 -19.14 1.41 -15.06
N SER A 149 -20.34 1.96 -14.90
CA SER A 149 -21.42 1.72 -15.85
C SER A 149 -21.30 2.77 -16.95
N GLN A 150 -21.10 2.34 -18.20
CA GLN A 150 -20.99 3.24 -19.37
C GLN A 150 -22.20 4.16 -19.56
N ASN A 151 -23.32 3.85 -18.90
CA ASN A 151 -24.59 4.56 -18.99
C ASN A 151 -24.85 5.48 -17.77
N CYS A 152 -23.90 5.59 -16.84
CA CYS A 152 -24.05 6.46 -15.68
C CYS A 152 -23.79 7.92 -16.04
N THR A 153 -24.85 8.74 -16.04
CA THR A 153 -24.78 10.21 -15.97
C THR A 153 -24.35 10.69 -14.58
N VAL A 154 -23.32 10.05 -14.01
CA VAL A 154 -22.75 10.48 -12.74
C VAL A 154 -21.82 11.64 -13.06
N ASP A 155 -22.11 12.81 -12.48
CA ASP A 155 -21.29 14.01 -12.58
C ASP A 155 -19.83 13.65 -12.20
N PRO A 156 -18.82 14.05 -12.99
CA PRO A 156 -17.41 13.79 -12.70
C PRO A 156 -16.98 14.32 -11.31
N TYR A 157 -17.65 15.32 -10.73
CA TYR A 157 -17.42 15.77 -9.35
C TYR A 157 -18.22 15.00 -8.28
N ILE A 158 -19.21 14.19 -8.67
CA ILE A 158 -19.93 13.26 -7.80
C ILE A 158 -19.18 11.91 -7.82
N ASN A 159 -18.61 11.41 -6.75
CA ASN A 159 -18.37 11.94 -5.43
C ASN A 159 -17.19 11.11 -4.93
N LEU A 160 -16.01 11.71 -4.77
CA LEU A 160 -14.83 11.00 -4.26
C LEU A 160 -15.16 10.21 -2.97
N ASP A 161 -16.00 10.78 -2.11
CA ASP A 161 -16.52 10.13 -0.91
C ASP A 161 -17.30 8.86 -1.24
N TRP A 162 -18.15 8.87 -2.28
CA TRP A 162 -18.89 7.69 -2.73
C TRP A 162 -17.97 6.61 -3.30
N ARG A 163 -17.00 6.97 -4.16
CA ARG A 163 -16.05 5.98 -4.72
C ARG A 163 -15.24 5.31 -3.62
N ILE A 164 -14.78 6.08 -2.64
CA ILE A 164 -14.06 5.54 -1.49
C ILE A 164 -14.96 4.68 -0.59
N ARG A 165 -16.22 5.09 -0.34
CA ARG A 165 -17.17 4.24 0.40
C ARG A 165 -17.43 2.91 -0.30
N ALA A 166 -17.73 2.96 -1.61
CA ALA A 166 -17.96 1.77 -2.40
C ALA A 166 -16.73 0.84 -2.43
N ALA A 167 -15.52 1.41 -2.51
CA ALA A 167 -14.28 0.64 -2.40
C ALA A 167 -14.14 -0.05 -1.04
N LEU A 168 -14.36 0.69 0.05
CA LEU A 168 -14.31 0.15 1.41
C LEU A 168 -15.37 -0.94 1.65
N GLU A 169 -16.59 -0.76 1.15
CA GLU A 169 -17.66 -1.77 1.20
C GLU A 169 -17.26 -3.03 0.43
N SER A 170 -16.72 -2.89 -0.77
CA SER A 170 -16.22 -4.02 -1.56
C SER A 170 -15.08 -4.74 -0.85
N PHE A 171 -14.14 -4.01 -0.23
CA PHE A 171 -13.05 -4.61 0.53
C PHE A 171 -13.56 -5.37 1.75
N ARG A 172 -14.55 -4.82 2.45
CA ARG A 172 -15.19 -5.49 3.59
C ARG A 172 -15.78 -6.84 3.19
N GLU A 173 -16.42 -6.92 2.02
CA GLU A 173 -16.98 -8.18 1.50
C GLU A 173 -15.92 -9.13 0.94
N LYS A 174 -14.91 -8.61 0.23
CA LYS A 174 -13.87 -9.40 -0.44
C LYS A 174 -12.87 -9.99 0.56
N TYR A 175 -12.61 -9.29 1.66
CA TYR A 175 -11.63 -9.67 2.68
C TYR A 175 -12.33 -10.01 4.02
N LEU A 176 -13.40 -10.79 3.94
CA LEU A 176 -13.92 -11.53 5.10
C LEU A 176 -12.86 -12.56 5.51
N GLY A 177 -12.54 -12.64 6.79
CA GLY A 177 -11.44 -13.50 7.22
C GLY A 177 -11.00 -13.28 8.65
N SER A 178 -9.84 -13.85 8.98
CA SER A 178 -9.25 -13.68 10.31
C SER A 178 -8.89 -12.21 10.55
N MET A 179 -9.17 -11.72 11.76
CA MET A 179 -8.76 -10.38 12.19
C MET A 179 -7.23 -10.25 12.34
N ASP A 180 -6.50 -11.37 12.31
CA ASP A 180 -5.03 -11.42 12.33
C ASP A 180 -4.42 -11.13 10.95
N ASN A 181 -5.23 -11.21 9.88
CA ASN A 181 -4.78 -10.91 8.52
C ASN A 181 -4.80 -9.41 8.26
N VAL A 182 -3.84 -8.95 7.47
CA VAL A 182 -3.70 -7.54 7.09
C VAL A 182 -3.71 -7.40 5.58
N VAL A 183 -4.56 -6.50 5.09
CA VAL A 183 -4.57 -6.00 3.72
C VAL A 183 -3.95 -4.61 3.75
N VAL A 184 -2.81 -4.44 3.07
CA VAL A 184 -2.13 -3.14 2.98
C VAL A 184 -2.66 -2.38 1.77
N VAL A 185 -3.01 -1.11 1.96
CA VAL A 185 -3.64 -0.27 0.93
C VAL A 185 -2.83 1.02 0.75
N PHE A 186 -2.22 1.21 -0.41
CA PHE A 186 -1.45 2.40 -0.76
C PHE A 186 -2.34 3.43 -1.46
N VAL A 187 -2.42 4.64 -0.90
CA VAL A 187 -3.27 5.73 -1.42
C VAL A 187 -2.56 7.07 -1.36
N ASP A 188 -3.02 8.03 -2.16
CA ASP A 188 -2.51 9.40 -2.09
C ASP A 188 -2.89 10.04 -0.74
N LYS A 189 -1.97 10.80 -0.15
CA LYS A 189 -2.19 11.53 1.11
C LYS A 189 -3.36 12.52 1.02
N SER A 190 -3.70 13.00 -0.18
CA SER A 190 -4.88 13.84 -0.36
C SER A 190 -6.19 13.16 0.06
N LEU A 191 -6.24 11.83 0.10
CA LEU A 191 -7.40 11.05 0.56
C LEU A 191 -7.53 10.94 2.08
N GLU A 192 -6.54 11.40 2.86
CA GLU A 192 -6.54 11.27 4.32
C GLU A 192 -7.82 11.83 4.96
N SER A 193 -8.22 13.03 4.56
CA SER A 193 -9.40 13.71 5.13
C SER A 193 -10.70 12.94 4.86
N VAL A 194 -10.84 12.34 3.68
CA VAL A 194 -11.99 11.55 3.26
C VAL A 194 -12.03 10.24 4.03
N LEU A 195 -10.89 9.54 4.11
CA LEU A 195 -10.75 8.30 4.86
C LEU A 195 -11.04 8.50 6.34
N ARG A 196 -10.48 9.55 6.97
CA ARG A 196 -10.75 9.87 8.38
C ARG A 196 -12.24 10.13 8.61
N ARG A 197 -12.89 10.92 7.74
CA ARG A 197 -14.32 11.21 7.85
C ARG A 197 -15.16 9.94 7.77
N ILE A 198 -14.90 9.08 6.79
CA ILE A 198 -15.63 7.81 6.62
C ILE A 198 -15.38 6.88 7.81
N GLY A 199 -14.12 6.74 8.23
CA GLY A 199 -13.75 5.87 9.34
C GLY A 199 -14.35 6.28 10.69
N ILE A 200 -14.45 7.59 10.96
CA ILE A 200 -15.12 8.13 12.15
C ILE A 200 -16.63 7.87 12.09
N GLN A 201 -17.27 8.16 10.95
CA GLN A 201 -18.71 7.93 10.77
C GLN A 201 -19.09 6.45 10.94
N SER A 202 -18.22 5.55 10.49
CA SER A 202 -18.43 4.11 10.54
C SER A 202 -17.89 3.45 11.82
N GLN A 203 -17.29 4.21 12.75
CA GLN A 203 -16.67 3.71 14.00
C GLN A 203 -15.65 2.58 13.83
N VAL A 204 -14.95 2.55 12.70
CA VAL A 204 -14.03 1.46 12.30
C VAL A 204 -12.58 1.90 12.27
N LEU A 205 -12.33 3.20 12.41
CA LEU A 205 -10.99 3.79 12.42
C LEU A 205 -10.30 3.51 13.75
N PHE A 206 -9.10 2.92 13.69
CA PHE A 206 -8.24 2.80 14.85
C PHE A 206 -6.80 3.10 14.47
N LYS A 207 -5.98 3.35 15.50
CA LYS A 207 -4.57 3.66 15.32
C LYS A 207 -3.79 2.34 15.28
N LEU A 208 -3.23 2.01 14.11
CA LEU A 208 -2.20 0.98 14.03
C LEU A 208 -0.85 1.63 14.34
N HIS A 209 -0.13 1.06 15.29
CA HIS A 209 1.26 1.46 15.52
C HIS A 209 2.12 0.76 14.47
N ALA A 210 2.74 1.55 13.58
CA ALA A 210 3.75 1.03 12.67
C ALA A 210 4.88 0.40 13.50
N PRO A 211 5.36 -0.80 13.16
CA PRO A 211 6.46 -1.42 13.88
C PRO A 211 7.72 -0.56 13.72
N THR A 212 8.45 -0.32 14.81
CA THR A 212 9.73 0.37 14.75
C THR A 212 10.82 -0.60 14.35
N VAL A 213 11.63 -0.25 13.35
CA VAL A 213 12.90 -0.95 13.09
C VAL A 213 13.84 -0.61 14.25
N HIS A 214 13.89 -1.45 15.27
CA HIS A 214 14.96 -1.35 16.26
C HIS A 214 16.29 -1.71 15.58
N ASP A 215 17.29 -0.86 15.78
CA ASP A 215 18.69 -1.11 15.43
C ASP A 215 19.16 -2.43 16.07
N ASP A 216 19.59 -3.37 15.25
CA ASP A 216 20.33 -4.55 15.67
C ASP A 216 21.76 -4.13 16.09
N SER A 217 21.92 -3.55 17.28
CA SER A 217 23.24 -3.39 17.90
C SER A 217 23.56 -4.62 18.75
N PRO A 218 24.61 -5.40 18.43
CA PRO A 218 25.07 -6.46 19.31
C PRO A 218 25.86 -5.88 20.49
N LEU A 219 25.84 -6.60 21.63
CA LEU A 219 26.53 -6.34 22.92
C LEU A 219 25.73 -5.40 23.86
N THR A 220 25.25 -5.86 25.02
CA THR A 220 26.11 -6.39 26.09
C THR A 220 25.32 -7.35 26.98
N GLN A 221 25.73 -8.63 27.02
CA GLN A 221 25.56 -9.41 28.24
C GLN A 221 26.48 -8.80 29.30
N LEU A 222 25.97 -8.33 30.43
CA LEU A 222 26.64 -8.42 31.73
C LEU A 222 25.76 -7.85 32.86
N ASN A 223 25.41 -8.75 33.77
CA ASN A 223 25.10 -8.54 35.19
C ASN A 223 23.80 -7.77 35.53
N ILE A 224 22.99 -8.18 36.50
CA ILE A 224 23.34 -8.63 37.85
C ILE A 224 22.29 -9.64 38.34
N ARG A 225 22.77 -10.82 38.76
CA ARG A 225 22.15 -11.60 39.85
C ARG A 225 22.55 -10.94 41.17
N LYS A 226 21.58 -10.45 41.94
CA LYS A 226 21.36 -10.70 43.38
C LYS A 226 20.25 -9.78 43.87
#